data_AF-A0A1Y5GQV7-F1
#
_entry.id   AF-A0A1Y5GQV7-F1
#
_cell.length_a   1.000
_cell.length_b   1.000
_cell.length_c   1.000
_cell.angle_alpha   90.00
_cell.angle_beta   90.00
_cell.angle_gamma   90.00
#
_symmetry.space_group_name_H-M   'P 1'
#
loop_
_entity.id
_entity.type
_entity.pdbx_description
1 polymer ?
#
loop_
_entity_poly.entity_id
_entity_poly.type
_entity_poly.pdbx_seq_one_letter_code
_entity_poly.pdbx_strand_id
1 'polypeptide(L)'
;MGSAEQAKQDTFDKFMSWSATQDDACFSQIVFRGKLNRKEIALGAGIGKSALTQNELIVSELETLEDSLRDRSVLPKKTDERIEKEKQPKEFDQSATSNALTKRRSSKLEQENIELKAIIRELELKLEKYSELGDVISELGMMPR
;
A
#
# COMPACT_ATOMS: atom_id res chain seq x y z
N MET A 1 1.60 14.75 41.66
CA MET A 1 0.75 13.70 41.05
C MET A 1 0.07 14.34 39.86
N GLY A 2 0.65 14.15 38.67
CA GLY A 2 0.42 15.00 37.51
C GLY A 2 -0.91 14.69 36.80
N SER A 3 -1.58 15.74 36.33
CA SER A 3 -2.85 15.70 35.59
C SER A 3 -2.90 14.67 34.45
N ALA A 4 -1.75 14.30 33.86
CA ALA A 4 -1.65 13.31 32.79
C ALA A 4 -1.99 11.87 33.26
N GLU A 5 -1.64 11.50 34.48
CA GLU A 5 -1.85 10.14 35.00
C GLU A 5 -3.31 9.93 35.42
N GLN A 6 -3.93 10.99 35.98
CA GLN A 6 -5.37 11.04 36.21
C GLN A 6 -6.15 10.94 34.91
N ALA A 7 -5.74 11.68 33.86
CA ALA A 7 -6.40 11.59 32.56
C ALA A 7 -6.32 10.18 31.92
N LYS A 8 -5.21 9.45 32.14
CA LYS A 8 -5.10 8.04 31.72
C LYS A 8 -6.08 7.15 32.47
N GLN A 9 -6.20 7.34 33.79
CA GLN A 9 -7.14 6.58 34.62
C GLN A 9 -8.60 6.87 34.24
N ASP A 10 -8.97 8.15 34.08
CA ASP A 10 -10.33 8.54 33.67
C ASP A 10 -10.72 7.92 32.32
N THR A 11 -9.76 7.84 31.39
CA THR A 11 -9.98 7.23 30.08
C THR A 11 -10.12 5.70 30.18
N PHE A 12 -9.39 5.08 31.11
CA PHE A 12 -9.52 3.66 31.43
C PHE A 12 -10.87 3.34 32.06
N ASP A 13 -11.33 4.13 33.02
CA ASP A 13 -12.59 3.91 33.72
C ASP A 13 -13.80 4.05 32.77
N LYS A 14 -13.73 4.99 31.81
CA LYS A 14 -14.71 5.12 30.71
C LYS A 14 -14.74 3.88 29.82
N PHE A 15 -13.57 3.35 29.47
CA PHE A 15 -13.46 2.13 28.67
C PHE A 15 -14.06 0.93 29.41
N MET A 16 -13.75 0.76 30.70
CA MET A 16 -14.29 -0.32 31.52
C MET A 16 -15.81 -0.23 31.68
N SER A 17 -16.33 0.98 31.92
CA SER A 17 -17.78 1.22 32.03
C SER A 17 -18.51 0.88 30.73
N TRP A 18 -17.93 1.27 29.59
CA TRP A 18 -18.48 0.92 28.29
C TRP A 18 -18.44 -0.59 28.04
N SER A 19 -17.29 -1.22 28.29
CA SER A 19 -17.08 -2.67 28.10
C SER A 19 -18.07 -3.50 28.91
N ALA A 20 -18.32 -3.11 30.17
CA ALA A 20 -19.29 -3.76 31.04
C ALA A 20 -20.75 -3.60 30.59
N THR A 21 -21.04 -2.58 29.78
CA THR A 21 -22.40 -2.33 29.25
C THR A 21 -22.65 -3.09 27.94
N GLN A 22 -21.62 -3.62 27.28
CA GLN A 22 -21.77 -4.30 25.99
C GLN A 22 -22.04 -5.80 26.14
N ASP A 23 -22.96 -6.29 25.30
CA ASP A 23 -23.22 -7.72 25.14
C ASP A 23 -22.37 -8.33 24.01
N ASP A 24 -22.24 -9.66 24.03
CA ASP A 24 -21.52 -10.45 23.03
C ASP A 24 -22.05 -10.22 21.60
N ALA A 25 -23.36 -9.98 21.48
CA ALA A 25 -23.98 -9.62 20.20
C ALA A 25 -23.48 -8.27 19.67
N CYS A 26 -23.27 -7.28 20.55
CA CYS A 26 -22.72 -5.98 20.16
C CYS A 26 -21.27 -6.12 19.70
N PHE A 27 -20.46 -6.89 20.44
CA PHE A 27 -19.08 -7.18 20.07
C PHE A 27 -18.97 -7.85 18.69
N SER A 28 -19.92 -8.74 18.36
CA SER A 28 -19.97 -9.40 17.04
C SER A 28 -20.16 -8.41 15.87
N GLN A 29 -20.91 -7.33 16.08
CA GLN A 29 -21.22 -6.34 15.04
C GLN A 29 -20.03 -5.42 14.73
N ILE A 30 -19.15 -5.22 15.72
CA ILE A 30 -17.97 -4.34 15.60
C ILE A 30 -16.69 -5.11 15.26
N VAL A 31 -16.79 -6.39 14.86
CA VAL A 31 -15.64 -7.18 14.42
C VAL A 31 -15.14 -6.65 13.06
N PHE A 32 -13.87 -6.27 13.00
CA PHE A 32 -13.21 -5.85 11.77
C PHE A 32 -11.89 -6.59 11.58
N ARG A 33 -11.78 -7.35 10.48
CA ARG A 33 -10.58 -8.13 10.13
C ARG A 33 -10.08 -9.00 11.31
N GLY A 34 -10.97 -9.64 12.05
CA GLY A 34 -10.64 -10.56 13.16
C GLY A 34 -10.12 -9.91 14.45
N LYS A 35 -10.24 -8.59 14.61
CA LYS A 35 -10.08 -7.86 15.87
C LYS A 35 -11.29 -6.94 16.08
N LEU A 36 -11.47 -6.40 17.28
CA LEU A 36 -12.51 -5.39 17.50
C LEU A 36 -12.12 -4.07 16.81
N ASN A 37 -13.09 -3.42 16.16
CA ASN A 37 -12.84 -2.17 15.46
C ASN A 37 -12.55 -1.04 16.46
N ARG A 38 -11.28 -0.61 16.51
CA ARG A 38 -10.81 0.47 17.40
C ARG A 38 -11.55 1.79 17.17
N LYS A 39 -12.10 2.05 15.97
CA LYS A 39 -12.89 3.27 15.73
C LYS A 39 -14.26 3.22 16.42
N GLU A 40 -14.95 2.08 16.33
CA GLU A 40 -16.26 1.88 16.98
C GLU A 40 -16.12 1.87 18.50
N ILE A 41 -15.06 1.23 19.03
CA ILE A 41 -14.77 1.25 20.48
C ILE A 41 -14.54 2.69 20.96
N ALA A 42 -13.72 3.47 20.24
CA ALA A 42 -13.44 4.86 20.58
C ALA A 42 -14.72 5.70 20.60
N LEU A 43 -15.60 5.51 19.61
CA LEU A 43 -16.88 6.20 19.53
C LEU A 43 -17.83 5.79 20.66
N GLY A 44 -17.96 4.49 20.91
CA GLY A 44 -18.86 3.93 21.92
C GLY A 44 -18.46 4.28 23.35
N ALA A 45 -17.16 4.21 23.66
CA ALA A 45 -16.64 4.57 24.99
C ALA A 45 -16.43 6.08 25.17
N GLY A 46 -16.54 6.89 24.11
CA GLY A 46 -16.30 8.33 24.15
C GLY A 46 -14.84 8.69 24.45
N ILE A 47 -13.90 7.87 23.95
CA ILE A 47 -12.45 8.05 24.17
C ILE A 47 -11.73 8.29 22.85
N GLY A 48 -10.62 9.02 22.88
CA GLY A 48 -9.79 9.24 21.70
C GLY A 48 -9.18 7.94 21.21
N LYS A 49 -9.12 7.74 19.88
CA LYS A 49 -8.46 6.55 19.29
C LYS A 49 -7.00 6.39 19.76
N SER A 50 -6.31 7.50 20.04
CA SER A 50 -4.95 7.50 20.59
C SER A 50 -4.86 6.79 21.94
N ALA A 51 -5.88 6.90 22.79
CA ALA A 51 -5.90 6.26 24.10
C ALA A 51 -5.87 4.73 24.00
N LEU A 52 -6.54 4.15 22.99
CA LEU A 52 -6.52 2.71 22.70
C LEU A 52 -5.14 2.18 22.27
N THR A 53 -4.18 3.08 21.98
CA THR A 53 -2.82 2.73 21.54
C THR A 53 -1.73 3.20 22.49
N GLN A 54 -1.93 4.32 23.19
CA GLN A 54 -0.93 4.95 24.05
C GLN A 54 -1.12 4.61 25.54
N ASN A 55 -2.33 4.22 25.95
CA ASN A 55 -2.59 3.83 27.33
C ASN A 55 -2.39 2.33 27.48
N GLU A 56 -1.28 1.93 28.07
CA GLU A 56 -0.90 0.52 28.28
C GLU A 56 -1.98 -0.27 29.02
N LEU A 57 -2.68 0.35 29.98
CA LEU A 57 -3.78 -0.28 30.73
C LEU A 57 -4.95 -0.68 29.83
N ILE A 58 -5.29 0.19 28.88
CA ILE A 58 -6.37 -0.08 27.92
C ILE A 58 -5.91 -1.12 26.90
N VAL A 59 -4.64 -1.08 26.49
CA VAL A 59 -4.08 -2.06 25.55
C VAL A 59 -4.14 -3.46 26.15
N SER A 60 -3.71 -3.65 27.40
CA SER A 60 -3.77 -4.94 28.08
C SER A 60 -5.21 -5.44 28.24
N GLU A 61 -6.13 -4.57 28.66
CA GLU A 61 -7.55 -4.97 28.83
C GLU A 61 -8.26 -5.25 27.50
N LEU A 62 -7.86 -4.59 26.40
CA LEU A 62 -8.37 -4.92 25.08
C LEU A 62 -7.90 -6.30 24.61
N GLU A 63 -6.65 -6.67 24.94
CA GLU A 63 -6.12 -7.99 24.61
C GLU A 63 -6.83 -9.09 25.38
N THR A 64 -7.02 -8.92 26.70
CA THR A 64 -7.78 -9.87 27.54
C THR A 64 -9.23 -9.98 27.10
N LEU A 65 -9.90 -8.85 26.80
CA LEU A 65 -11.26 -8.84 26.29
C LEU A 65 -11.36 -9.59 24.95
N GLU A 66 -10.45 -9.32 24.01
CA GLU A 66 -10.43 -10.01 22.72
C GLU A 66 -10.16 -11.51 22.86
N ASP A 67 -9.28 -11.94 23.77
CA ASP A 67 -9.04 -13.36 24.02
C ASP A 67 -10.27 -14.03 24.65
N SER A 68 -10.93 -13.38 25.62
CA SER A 68 -12.19 -13.89 26.19
C SER A 68 -13.32 -14.02 25.15
N LEU A 69 -13.37 -13.12 24.17
CA LEU A 69 -14.33 -13.15 23.07
C LEU A 69 -14.00 -14.24 22.05
N ARG A 70 -12.73 -14.61 21.90
CA ARG A 70 -12.31 -15.77 21.10
C ARG A 70 -12.69 -17.08 21.77
N ASP A 71 -12.54 -17.17 23.09
CA ASP A 71 -12.96 -18.35 23.86
C ASP A 71 -14.47 -18.56 23.76
N ARG A 72 -15.25 -17.48 23.79
CA ARG A 72 -16.70 -17.47 23.56
C ARG A 72 -17.12 -17.61 22.10
N SER A 73 -16.17 -17.79 21.18
CA SER A 73 -16.40 -17.92 19.72
C SER A 73 -17.12 -16.74 19.06
N VAL A 74 -17.10 -15.55 19.67
CA VAL A 74 -17.63 -14.30 19.10
C VAL A 74 -16.63 -13.72 18.08
N LEU A 75 -15.34 -13.80 18.38
CA LEU A 75 -14.26 -13.45 17.46
C LEU A 75 -13.73 -14.70 16.74
N PRO A 76 -13.41 -14.62 15.45
CA PRO A 76 -12.73 -15.71 14.76
C PRO A 76 -11.39 -16.00 15.44
N LYS A 77 -11.05 -17.29 15.56
CA LYS A 77 -9.77 -17.73 16.13
C LYS A 77 -8.61 -17.06 15.40
N LYS A 78 -7.53 -16.74 16.11
CA LYS A 78 -6.28 -16.25 15.51
C LYS A 78 -5.80 -17.32 14.51
N THR A 79 -6.06 -17.13 13.22
CA THR A 79 -5.58 -18.05 12.17
C THR A 79 -4.05 -18.04 12.19
N ASP A 80 -3.42 -19.20 12.08
CA ASP A 80 -1.96 -19.35 12.18
C ASP A 80 -1.21 -18.42 11.21
N GLU A 81 -1.75 -18.22 10.01
CA GLU A 81 -1.23 -17.26 9.02
C GLU A 81 -1.11 -15.82 9.56
N ARG A 82 -1.99 -15.42 10.47
CA ARG A 82 -1.97 -14.09 11.09
C ARG A 82 -0.92 -14.00 12.19
N ILE A 83 -0.77 -15.05 13.00
CA ILE A 83 0.28 -15.15 14.01
C ILE A 83 1.64 -15.06 13.33
N GLU A 84 1.78 -15.72 12.19
CA GLU A 84 3.01 -15.72 11.38
C GLU A 84 3.25 -14.37 10.69
N LYS A 85 2.20 -13.72 10.15
CA LYS A 85 2.27 -12.34 9.60
C LYS A 85 2.45 -11.24 10.65
N GLU A 86 2.11 -11.47 11.91
CA GLU A 86 2.39 -10.52 13.01
C GLU A 86 3.84 -10.68 13.52
N LYS A 87 4.40 -11.90 13.45
CA LYS A 87 5.81 -12.17 13.76
C LYS A 87 6.78 -11.72 12.67
N GLN A 88 6.35 -11.73 11.42
CA GLN A 88 7.15 -11.22 10.30
C GLN A 88 6.74 -9.79 9.97
N PRO A 89 7.62 -8.79 10.14
CA PRO A 89 7.37 -7.46 9.61
C PRO A 89 7.04 -7.58 8.11
N LYS A 90 5.93 -6.99 7.68
CA LYS A 90 5.64 -6.85 6.25
C LYS A 90 6.78 -6.03 5.66
N GLU A 91 7.74 -6.70 5.01
CA GLU A 91 8.77 -6.04 4.24
C GLU A 91 8.04 -5.23 3.16
N PHE A 92 7.96 -3.92 3.37
CA PHE A 92 7.42 -3.01 2.38
C PHE A 92 8.44 -2.99 1.25
N ASP A 93 8.18 -3.81 0.22
CA ASP A 93 9.04 -3.88 -0.94
C ASP A 93 8.87 -2.59 -1.77
N GLN A 94 9.66 -1.59 -1.41
CA GLN A 94 9.75 -0.31 -2.10
C GLN A 94 10.22 -0.51 -3.56
N SER A 95 10.82 -1.67 -3.90
CA SER A 95 11.23 -2.00 -5.25
C SER A 95 10.06 -2.29 -6.18
N ALA A 96 8.92 -2.79 -5.69
CA ALA A 96 7.78 -3.15 -6.54
C ALA A 96 7.20 -1.94 -7.30
N THR A 97 7.05 -0.80 -6.61
CA THR A 97 6.57 0.45 -7.23
C THR A 97 7.63 1.06 -8.16
N SER A 98 8.92 1.00 -7.76
CA SER A 98 10.04 1.47 -8.58
C SER A 98 10.21 0.66 -9.87
N ASN A 99 10.04 -0.65 -9.78
CA ASN A 99 10.15 -1.59 -10.91
C ASN A 99 9.02 -1.37 -11.91
N ALA A 100 7.79 -1.07 -11.46
CA ALA A 100 6.68 -0.76 -12.35
C ALA A 100 6.92 0.53 -13.16
N LEU A 101 7.48 1.58 -12.55
CA LEU A 101 7.83 2.82 -13.24
C LEU A 101 9.01 2.61 -14.21
N THR A 102 10.03 1.88 -13.78
CA THR A 102 11.20 1.55 -14.62
C THR A 102 10.78 0.74 -15.85
N LYS A 103 9.87 -0.23 -15.69
CA LYS A 103 9.34 -1.05 -16.80
C LYS A 103 8.54 -0.22 -17.81
N ARG A 104 7.76 0.77 -17.35
CA ARG A 104 7.05 1.69 -18.24
C ARG A 104 8.02 2.56 -19.03
N ARG A 105 9.05 3.07 -18.34
CA ARG A 105 10.10 3.89 -18.97
C ARG A 105 10.90 3.09 -20.01
N SER A 106 11.28 1.85 -19.69
CA SER A 106 12.02 0.99 -20.63
C SER A 106 11.20 0.67 -21.87
N SER A 107 9.92 0.30 -21.71
CA SER A 107 9.03 0.02 -22.83
C SER A 107 8.86 1.22 -23.77
N LYS A 108 8.74 2.43 -23.22
CA LYS A 108 8.66 3.66 -24.03
C LYS A 108 9.96 3.92 -24.79
N LEU A 109 11.10 3.79 -24.12
CA LEU A 109 12.41 3.99 -24.75
C LEU A 109 12.69 2.94 -25.84
N GLU A 110 12.28 1.69 -25.63
CA GLU A 110 12.41 0.62 -26.63
C GLU A 110 11.60 0.94 -27.89
N GLN A 111 10.36 1.42 -27.73
CA GLN A 111 9.53 1.84 -28.86
C GLN A 111 10.17 3.01 -29.63
N GLU A 112 10.58 4.07 -28.94
CA GLU A 112 11.25 5.21 -29.56
C GLU A 112 12.54 4.79 -30.29
N ASN A 113 13.30 3.84 -29.73
CA ASN A 113 14.51 3.33 -30.36
C ASN A 113 14.22 2.57 -31.67
N ILE A 114 13.15 1.78 -31.70
CA ILE A 114 12.69 1.07 -32.90
C ILE A 114 12.25 2.06 -33.97
N GLU A 115 11.45 3.06 -33.60
CA GLU A 115 10.98 4.11 -34.51
C GLU A 115 12.15 4.91 -35.10
N LEU A 116 13.09 5.36 -34.26
CA LEU A 116 14.27 6.09 -34.71
C LEU A 116 15.14 5.24 -35.65
N LYS A 117 15.35 3.95 -35.34
CA LYS A 117 16.09 3.05 -36.23
C LYS A 117 15.39 2.84 -37.57
N ALA A 118 14.06 2.82 -37.61
CA ALA A 118 13.31 2.72 -38.85
C ALA A 118 13.48 3.99 -39.70
N ILE A 119 13.39 5.17 -39.09
CA ILE A 119 13.61 6.45 -39.78
C ILE A 119 15.03 6.55 -40.34
N ILE A 120 16.05 6.15 -39.56
CA ILE A 120 17.44 6.14 -40.03
C ILE A 120 17.59 5.29 -41.29
N ARG A 121 17.04 4.06 -41.29
CA ARG A 121 17.08 3.18 -42.47
C ARG A 121 16.39 3.78 -43.68
N GLU A 122 15.24 4.44 -43.48
CA GLU A 122 14.53 5.09 -44.58
C GLU A 122 15.33 6.26 -45.17
N LEU A 123 16.00 7.04 -44.32
CA LEU A 123 16.87 8.13 -44.75
C LEU A 123 18.11 7.62 -45.48
N GLU A 124 18.73 6.54 -45.00
CA GLU A 124 19.85 5.88 -45.66
C GLU A 124 19.47 5.41 -47.07
N LEU A 125 18.32 4.74 -47.23
CA LEU A 125 17.81 4.32 -48.54
C LEU A 125 17.54 5.50 -49.49
N LYS A 126 17.03 6.62 -48.97
CA LYS A 126 16.82 7.83 -49.78
C LYS A 126 18.15 8.41 -50.25
N LEU A 127 19.16 8.45 -49.39
CA LEU A 127 20.49 8.93 -49.73
C LEU A 127 21.14 8.06 -50.81
N GLU A 128 21.04 6.73 -50.67
CA GLU A 128 21.53 5.77 -51.67
C GLU A 128 20.87 5.98 -53.03
N LYS A 129 19.54 6.14 -53.07
CA LYS A 129 18.82 6.45 -54.31
C LYS A 129 19.29 7.77 -54.95
N TYR A 130 19.58 8.79 -54.15
CA TYR A 130 20.10 10.06 -54.67
C TYR A 130 21.54 9.95 -55.17
N SER A 131 22.40 9.11 -54.56
CA SER A 131 23.74 8.85 -55.09
C SER A 131 23.67 8.15 -56.44
N GLU A 132 22.83 7.12 -56.59
CA GLU A 132 22.63 6.44 -57.87
C GLU A 132 22.17 7.40 -58.97
N LEU A 133 21.24 8.32 -58.64
CA LEU A 133 20.80 9.34 -59.58
C LEU A 133 21.93 10.32 -59.95
N GLY A 134 22.77 10.69 -58.99
CA GLY A 134 23.96 11.53 -59.22
C GLY A 134 24.96 10.86 -60.16
N ASP A 135 25.16 9.55 -60.02
CA ASP A 135 26.03 8.77 -60.89
C ASP A 135 25.49 8.74 -62.33
N VAL A 136 24.19 8.47 -62.51
CA VAL A 136 23.52 8.48 -63.82
C VAL A 136 23.60 9.87 -64.48
N ILE A 137 23.36 10.95 -63.72
CA ILE A 137 23.46 12.34 -64.23
C ILE A 137 24.90 12.67 -64.65
N SER A 138 25.89 12.17 -63.90
CA SER A 138 27.30 12.33 -64.22
C SER A 138 27.69 11.55 -65.48
N GLU A 139 27.19 10.32 -65.65
CA GLU A 139 27.36 9.50 -66.86
C GLU A 139 26.73 10.13 -68.10
N LEU A 140 25.56 10.75 -67.96
CA LEU A 140 24.86 11.49 -69.03
C LEU A 140 25.51 12.85 -69.35
N GLY A 141 26.57 13.24 -68.64
CA GLY A 141 27.29 14.50 -68.86
C GLY A 141 26.51 15.76 -68.48
N MET A 142 25.44 15.61 -67.69
CA MET A 142 24.53 16.68 -67.28
C MET A 142 24.84 17.16 -65.85
N MET A 143 26.11 17.40 -65.50
CA MET A 143 26.42 17.94 -64.17
C MET A 143 25.88 19.38 -64.03
N PRO A 144 25.06 19.67 -63.00
CA PRO A 144 24.74 21.05 -62.64
C PRO A 144 25.99 21.73 -62.09
N ARG A 145 26.31 22.93 -62.62
CA ARG A 145 27.40 23.78 -62.10
C ARG A 145 27.00 24.47 -60.80
#